data_AF-A0A317JQM4-F1
#
_entry.id   AF-A0A317JQM4-F1
#
_cell.length_a   1.000
_cell.length_b   1.000
_cell.length_c   1.000
_cell.angle_alpha   90.00
_cell.angle_beta   90.00
_cell.angle_gamma   90.00
#
_symmetry.space_group_name_H-M   'P 1'
#
loop_
_entity.id
_entity.type
_entity.pdbx_description
1 polymer ?
#
loop_
_entity_poly.entity_id
_entity_poly.type
_entity_poly.pdbx_seq_one_letter_code
_entity_poly.pdbx_strand_id
1 'polypeptide(L)'
;TKSSKDEFTEAESTDNDFFRNLGESGILGVIGFYGPIAIFMWAALKAIRVVKNPVVLAFLFGMMAGTVGLLLNGVFIDVFEASKVAFPYWSLVGVGLAAIEVETRKMQDSTKIKKRETRK
;
A
#
# COMPACT_ATOMS: atom_id res chain seq x y z
N THR A 1 25.03 50.10 8.85
CA THR A 1 25.92 49.08 8.28
C THR A 1 25.16 47.78 8.16
N LYS A 2 24.86 47.34 6.92
CA LYS A 2 24.25 46.05 6.60
C LYS A 2 25.35 44.97 6.64
N SER A 3 25.13 43.86 7.35
CA SER A 3 25.73 42.53 7.13
C SER A 3 25.08 41.61 8.17
N SER A 4 24.33 40.55 7.92
CA SER A 4 23.97 39.81 6.70
C SER A 4 22.53 39.31 6.92
N LYS A 5 21.69 39.31 5.87
CA LYS A 5 20.27 38.90 5.93
C LYS A 5 20.06 37.48 5.37
N ASP A 6 21.12 36.67 5.38
CA ASP A 6 21.17 35.36 4.72
C ASP A 6 21.42 34.21 5.70
N GLU A 7 21.21 34.44 7.00
CA GLU A 7 21.20 33.38 8.02
C GLU A 7 19.75 32.98 8.33
N PHE A 8 18.93 32.85 7.27
CA PHE A 8 17.98 31.77 7.27
C PHE A 8 18.83 30.53 7.11
N THR A 9 19.23 29.96 8.23
CA THR A 9 19.52 28.53 8.30
C THR A 9 18.36 27.88 7.57
N GLU A 10 18.58 27.47 6.32
CA GLU A 10 17.92 26.31 5.78
C GLU A 10 18.23 25.22 6.80
N ALA A 11 17.40 25.12 7.83
CA ALA A 11 17.04 23.84 8.35
C ALA A 11 16.31 23.18 7.18
N GLU A 12 17.10 22.78 6.18
CA GLU A 12 16.82 21.63 5.35
C GLU A 12 16.88 20.45 6.31
N SER A 13 15.91 20.42 7.24
CA SER A 13 15.37 19.18 7.74
C SER A 13 14.81 18.56 6.49
N THR A 14 15.67 17.83 5.80
CA THR A 14 15.24 16.77 4.92
C THR A 14 14.56 15.78 5.86
N ASP A 15 13.32 16.10 6.28
CA ASP A 15 12.42 15.29 7.09
C ASP A 15 11.96 14.15 6.20
N ASN A 16 12.92 13.29 5.84
CA ASN A 16 12.63 12.07 5.15
C ASN A 16 12.39 11.00 6.20
N ASP A 17 11.12 10.78 6.48
CA ASP A 17 10.67 9.80 7.45
C ASP A 17 11.10 8.37 7.11
N PHE A 18 11.46 8.08 5.85
CA PHE A 18 12.12 6.82 5.52
C PHE A 18 13.46 6.67 6.22
N PHE A 19 14.31 7.71 6.17
CA PHE A 19 15.62 7.67 6.82
C PHE A 19 15.53 7.89 8.33
N ARG A 20 14.58 8.72 8.78
CA ARG A 20 14.32 8.93 10.21
C ARG A 20 13.81 7.66 10.88
N ASN A 21 12.82 6.99 10.31
CA ASN A 21 12.27 5.75 10.87
C ASN A 21 13.30 4.59 10.84
N LEU A 22 14.19 4.56 9.83
CA LEU A 22 15.31 3.62 9.78
C LEU A 22 16.38 3.94 10.85
N GLY A 23 16.65 5.22 11.13
CA GLY A 23 17.64 5.66 12.11
C GLY A 23 17.16 5.56 13.57
N GLU A 24 15.88 5.81 13.84
CA GLU A 24 15.31 5.86 15.19
C GLU A 24 14.76 4.51 15.67
N SER A 25 14.00 3.83 14.82
CA SER A 25 13.33 2.56 15.15
C SER A 25 14.04 1.33 14.58
N GLY A 26 15.10 1.56 13.79
CA GLY A 26 15.88 0.49 13.16
C GLY A 26 15.05 -0.36 12.18
N ILE A 27 15.51 -1.59 11.98
CA ILE A 27 14.87 -2.55 11.06
C ILE A 27 13.43 -2.88 11.47
N LEU A 28 13.12 -2.87 12.78
CA LEU A 28 11.78 -3.17 13.27
C LEU A 28 10.76 -2.09 12.87
N GLY A 29 11.12 -0.81 12.93
CA GLY A 29 10.26 0.29 12.46
C GLY A 29 9.98 0.21 10.97
N VAL A 30 11.02 -0.09 10.18
CA VAL A 30 10.90 -0.28 8.72
C VAL A 30 9.97 -1.45 8.39
N ILE A 31 10.14 -2.60 9.05
CA ILE A 31 9.27 -3.76 8.83
C ILE A 31 7.85 -3.48 9.30
N GLY A 32 7.68 -2.81 10.45
CA GLY A 32 6.36 -2.51 11.00
C GLY A 32 5.53 -1.61 10.08
N PHE A 33 6.16 -0.61 9.49
CA PHE A 33 5.48 0.36 8.64
C PHE A 33 5.33 -0.10 7.18
N TYR A 34 6.42 -0.56 6.55
CA TYR A 34 6.41 -0.97 5.15
C TYR A 34 5.95 -2.42 4.94
N GLY A 35 5.97 -3.25 5.99
CA GLY A 35 5.54 -4.64 5.95
C GLY A 35 4.09 -4.82 5.52
N PRO A 36 3.11 -4.15 6.15
CA PRO A 36 1.71 -4.23 5.72
C PRO A 36 1.50 -3.81 4.26
N ILE A 37 2.21 -2.78 3.80
CA ILE A 37 2.19 -2.34 2.39
C ILE A 37 2.72 -3.45 1.48
N ALA A 38 3.87 -4.04 1.82
CA ALA A 38 4.46 -5.15 1.06
C ALA A 38 3.55 -6.39 1.03
N ILE A 39 2.91 -6.74 2.15
CA ILE A 39 1.96 -7.86 2.24
C ILE A 39 0.75 -7.60 1.35
N PHE A 40 0.19 -6.38 1.38
CA PHE A 40 -0.92 -6.00 0.51
C PHE A 40 -0.54 -6.10 -0.96
N MET A 41 0.61 -5.53 -1.37
CA MET A 41 1.09 -5.58 -2.74
C MET A 41 1.29 -7.02 -3.21
N TRP A 42 1.87 -7.88 -2.37
CA TRP A 42 2.04 -9.30 -2.68
C TRP A 42 0.71 -10.04 -2.80
N ALA A 43 -0.25 -9.77 -1.91
CA ALA A 43 -1.58 -10.35 -1.97
C ALA A 43 -2.33 -9.91 -3.25
N ALA A 44 -2.25 -8.63 -3.61
CA ALA A 44 -2.83 -8.10 -4.84
C ALA A 44 -2.21 -8.74 -6.09
N LEU A 45 -0.88 -8.88 -6.15
CA LEU A 45 -0.17 -9.54 -7.26
C LEU A 45 -0.60 -11.00 -7.44
N LYS A 46 -0.80 -11.73 -6.33
CA LYS A 46 -1.33 -13.10 -6.37
C LYS A 46 -2.78 -13.12 -6.84
N ALA A 47 -3.60 -12.19 -6.33
CA ALA A 47 -5.02 -12.12 -6.66
C ALA A 47 -5.27 -11.88 -8.14
N ILE A 48 -4.42 -11.10 -8.82
CA ILE A 48 -4.55 -10.83 -10.27
C ILE A 48 -4.54 -12.11 -11.11
N ARG A 49 -3.88 -13.18 -10.66
CA ARG A 49 -3.84 -14.47 -11.36
C ARG A 49 -5.08 -15.34 -11.13
N VAL A 50 -5.85 -15.05 -10.09
CA VAL A 50 -6.97 -15.89 -9.63
C VAL A 50 -8.31 -15.22 -9.89
N VAL A 51 -8.42 -13.94 -9.58
CA VAL A 51 -9.64 -13.14 -9.71
C VAL A 51 -9.88 -12.82 -11.19
N LYS A 52 -11.11 -13.02 -11.66
CA LYS A 52 -11.53 -12.70 -13.04
C LYS A 52 -12.50 -11.52 -13.15
N ASN A 53 -12.99 -11.02 -12.02
CA ASN A 53 -13.90 -9.89 -12.01
C ASN A 53 -13.15 -8.61 -12.46
N PRO A 54 -13.53 -7.98 -13.59
CA PRO A 54 -12.80 -6.85 -14.15
C PRO A 54 -12.83 -5.62 -13.25
N VAL A 55 -13.90 -5.41 -12.48
CA VAL A 55 -14.02 -4.27 -11.55
C VAL A 55 -13.03 -4.41 -10.41
N VAL A 56 -12.95 -5.62 -9.83
CA VAL A 56 -12.01 -5.92 -8.74
C VAL A 56 -10.57 -5.84 -9.24
N LEU A 57 -10.29 -6.37 -10.44
CA LEU A 57 -8.96 -6.26 -11.05
C LEU A 57 -8.57 -4.79 -11.29
N ALA A 58 -9.45 -3.98 -11.89
CA ALA A 58 -9.20 -2.56 -12.12
C ALA A 58 -8.95 -1.81 -10.81
N PHE A 59 -9.73 -2.11 -9.76
CA PHE A 59 -9.53 -1.57 -8.43
C PHE A 59 -8.15 -1.96 -7.86
N LEU A 60 -7.75 -3.23 -7.96
CA LEU A 60 -6.44 -3.70 -7.48
C LEU A 60 -5.28 -3.06 -8.25
N PHE A 61 -5.38 -2.94 -9.58
CA PHE A 61 -4.37 -2.24 -10.38
C PHE A 61 -4.27 -0.77 -10.01
N GLY A 62 -5.40 -0.09 -9.83
CA GLY A 62 -5.46 1.30 -9.37
C GLY A 62 -4.82 1.47 -7.99
N MET A 63 -5.13 0.57 -7.05
CA MET A 63 -4.53 0.57 -5.71
C MET A 63 -3.03 0.33 -5.76
N MET A 64 -2.55 -0.66 -6.53
CA MET A 64 -1.11 -0.92 -6.65
C MET A 64 -0.36 0.26 -7.27
N ALA A 65 -0.89 0.84 -8.36
CA ALA A 65 -0.30 2.01 -8.99
C ALA A 65 -0.32 3.23 -8.06
N GLY A 66 -1.43 3.43 -7.35
CA GLY A 66 -1.58 4.46 -6.33
C GLY A 66 -0.59 4.30 -5.17
N THR A 67 -0.41 3.09 -4.64
CA THR A 67 0.59 2.78 -3.62
C THR A 67 2.01 3.10 -4.12
N VAL A 68 2.36 2.72 -5.35
CA VAL A 68 3.68 3.06 -5.92
C VAL A 68 3.85 4.57 -6.06
N GLY A 69 2.83 5.27 -6.56
CA GLY A 69 2.85 6.74 -6.66
C GLY A 69 2.98 7.43 -5.30
N LEU A 70 2.29 6.92 -4.28
CA LEU A 70 2.38 7.41 -2.91
C LEU A 70 3.73 7.09 -2.27
N LEU A 71 4.34 5.93 -2.55
CA LEU A 71 5.68 5.61 -2.07
C LEU A 71 6.73 6.54 -2.69
N LEU A 72 6.59 6.86 -3.98
CA LEU A 72 7.47 7.84 -4.65
C LEU A 72 7.27 9.25 -4.07
N ASN A 73 6.03 9.65 -3.80
CA ASN A 73 5.73 10.92 -3.14
C ASN A 73 6.23 10.94 -1.69
N GLY A 74 6.17 9.80 -1.01
CA GLY A 74 6.64 9.56 0.34
C GLY A 74 8.13 9.84 0.55
N VAL A 75 8.94 9.77 -0.51
CA VAL A 75 10.37 10.13 -0.46
C VAL A 75 10.57 11.63 -0.20
N PHE A 76 9.59 12.46 -0.59
CA PHE A 76 9.67 13.92 -0.48
C PHE A 76 8.89 14.49 0.70
N ILE A 77 7.75 13.88 1.03
CA ILE A 77 6.88 14.33 2.11
C ILE A 77 6.38 13.13 2.89
N ASP A 78 6.03 13.37 4.15
CA ASP A 78 5.38 12.37 4.97
C ASP A 78 3.89 12.22 4.62
N VAL A 79 3.62 11.49 3.54
CA VAL A 79 2.28 11.30 2.98
C VAL A 79 1.47 10.24 3.74
N PHE A 80 2.14 9.31 4.42
CA PHE A 80 1.49 8.17 5.08
C PHE A 80 1.22 8.41 6.57
N GLU A 81 1.87 9.38 7.22
CA GLU A 81 1.47 9.88 8.54
C GLU A 81 0.47 11.04 8.43
N ALA A 82 0.50 11.78 7.31
CA ALA A 82 -0.46 12.85 7.06
C ALA A 82 -1.90 12.31 6.99
N SER A 83 -2.71 12.68 7.98
CA SER A 83 -4.08 12.19 8.20
C SER A 83 -5.01 12.31 6.98
N LYS A 84 -4.76 13.27 6.09
CA LYS A 84 -5.53 13.50 4.86
C LYS A 84 -5.38 12.39 3.82
N VAL A 85 -4.27 11.65 3.85
CA VAL A 85 -4.00 10.55 2.92
C VAL A 85 -3.93 9.21 3.64
N ALA A 86 -3.42 9.17 4.87
CA ALA A 86 -3.30 7.96 5.67
C ALA A 86 -4.64 7.23 5.87
N PHE A 87 -5.66 7.92 6.38
CA PHE A 87 -6.95 7.30 6.68
C PHE A 87 -7.66 6.71 5.46
N PRO A 88 -7.83 7.44 4.33
CA PRO A 88 -8.44 6.85 3.15
C PRO A 88 -7.59 5.72 2.57
N TYR A 89 -6.26 5.85 2.57
CA TYR A 89 -5.36 4.81 2.07
C TYR A 89 -5.53 3.48 2.82
N TRP A 90 -5.39 3.49 4.15
CA TRP A 90 -5.51 2.27 4.95
C TRP A 90 -6.91 1.66 4.90
N SER A 91 -7.94 2.50 4.83
CA SER A 91 -9.32 2.03 4.64
C SER A 91 -9.48 1.29 3.31
N LEU A 92 -8.94 1.84 2.22
CA LEU A 92 -8.99 1.23 0.89
C LEU A 92 -8.16 -0.05 0.80
N VAL A 93 -7.01 -0.14 1.50
CA VAL A 93 -6.23 -1.38 1.64
C VAL A 93 -7.09 -2.47 2.27
N GLY A 94 -7.81 -2.16 3.35
CA GLY A 94 -8.74 -3.10 3.99
C GLY A 94 -9.84 -3.58 3.05
N VAL A 95 -10.46 -2.67 2.31
CA VAL A 95 -11.46 -3.01 1.28
C VAL A 95 -10.87 -3.90 0.18
N GLY A 96 -9.64 -3.62 -0.26
CA GLY A 96 -8.95 -4.42 -1.26
C GLY A 96 -8.69 -5.86 -0.81
N LEU A 97 -8.23 -6.04 0.44
CA LEU A 97 -8.03 -7.38 1.01
C LEU A 97 -9.34 -8.16 1.12
N ALA A 98 -10.42 -7.50 1.58
CA ALA A 98 -11.74 -8.12 1.64
C ALA A 98 -12.26 -8.52 0.25
N ALA A 99 -12.05 -7.66 -0.76
CA ALA A 99 -12.44 -7.96 -2.14
C ALA A 99 -11.68 -9.18 -2.70
N ILE A 100 -10.38 -9.28 -2.44
CA ILE A 100 -9.56 -10.45 -2.82
C ILE A 100 -10.10 -11.71 -2.16
N GLU A 101 -10.41 -11.67 -0.87
CA GLU A 101 -10.92 -12.80 -0.12
C GLU A 101 -12.25 -13.30 -0.70
N VAL A 102 -13.21 -12.39 -0.91
CA VAL A 102 -14.54 -12.71 -1.44
C VAL A 102 -14.44 -13.35 -2.82
N GLU A 103 -13.66 -12.78 -3.73
CA GLU A 103 -13.54 -13.32 -5.09
C GLU A 103 -12.79 -14.66 -5.13
N THR A 104 -11.77 -14.84 -4.28
CA THR A 104 -11.05 -16.11 -4.16
C THR A 104 -11.97 -17.22 -3.62
N ARG A 105 -12.80 -16.92 -2.62
CA ARG A 105 -13.80 -17.86 -2.07
C ARG A 105 -14.83 -18.28 -3.13
N LYS A 106 -15.40 -17.32 -3.87
CA LYS A 106 -16.34 -17.60 -4.97
C LYS A 106 -15.77 -18.56 -6.02
N MET A 107 -14.50 -18.37 -6.39
CA MET A 107 -13.78 -19.25 -7.32
C MET A 107 -13.63 -20.67 -6.79
N GLN A 108 -13.27 -20.83 -5.52
CA GLN A 108 -13.12 -22.13 -4.88
C GLN A 108 -14.44 -22.90 -4.82
N ASP A 109 -15.53 -22.22 -4.50
CA ASP A 109 -16.86 -22.84 -4.41
C ASP A 109 -17.38 -23.27 -5.78
N SER A 110 -17.20 -22.43 -6.80
CA SER A 110 -17.53 -22.79 -8.19
C SER A 110 -16.75 -24.01 -8.69
N THR A 111 -15.47 -24.11 -8.34
CA THR A 111 -14.61 -25.26 -8.69
C THR A 111 -15.06 -26.55 -7.99
N LYS A 112 -15.49 -26.46 -6.72
CA LYS A 112 -16.01 -27.60 -5.95
C LYS A 112 -17.32 -28.14 -6.54
N ILE A 113 -18.24 -27.27 -6.94
CA ILE A 113 -19.53 -27.64 -7.55
C ILE A 113 -19.29 -28.42 -8.85
N LYS A 114 -18.48 -27.86 -9.76
CA LYS A 114 -18.17 -28.51 -11.04
C LYS A 114 -17.55 -29.90 -10.87
N LYS A 115 -16.66 -30.07 -9.88
CA LYS A 115 -16.05 -31.39 -9.57
C LYS A 115 -17.07 -32.43 -9.08
N ARG A 116 -18.13 -32.01 -8.39
CA ARG A 116 -19.21 -32.91 -7.93
C ARG A 116 -20.11 -33.35 -9.08
N GLU A 117 -20.41 -32.46 -10.04
CA GLU A 117 -21.20 -32.80 -11.22
C GLU A 117 -20.46 -33.76 -12.15
N THR A 118 -19.16 -33.58 -12.38
CA THR A 118 -18.36 -34.50 -13.21
C THR A 118 -18.15 -35.90 -12.61
N ARG A 119 -18.54 -36.12 -11.36
CA ARG A 119 -18.42 -37.42 -10.66
C ARG A 119 -19.73 -38.19 -10.58
N LYS A 120 -20.84 -37.58 -10.99
CA LYS A 120 -22.15 -38.23 -11.14
C LYS A 120 -22.31 -38.70 -12.58
#